data_AF-A0A2M7RLV6-F1
#
_entry.id   AF-A0A2M7RLV6-F1
#
_cell.length_a   1.000
_cell.length_b   1.000
_cell.length_c   1.000
_cell.angle_alpha   90.00
_cell.angle_beta   90.00
_cell.angle_gamma   90.00
#
_symmetry.space_group_name_H-M   'P 1'
#
loop_
_entity.id
_entity.type
_entity.pdbx_description
1 polymer ?
#
loop_
_entity_poly.entity_id
_entity_poly.type
_entity_poly.pdbx_seq_one_letter_code
_entity_poly.pdbx_strand_id
1 'polypeptide(L)'
;MTDVFSKEKRSEIMSKIRSKDSIAELIVFRFLRKEGIYFQKHYGKVIGKPDIALPSKKKAVFIDGEFWHGRDFEKRKNKLPKIYWRDKIAGNIKKDRAVNRELKKLGWQILRIWERKIKTKKTREQTLERIKNFLLY
;
A
#
# COMPACT_ATOMS: atom_id res chain seq x y z
N MET A 1 -5.52 0.32 -28.96
CA MET A 1 -6.03 -0.86 -28.22
C MET A 1 -7.13 -0.41 -27.28
N THR A 2 -8.29 -1.06 -27.35
CA THR A 2 -9.50 -0.72 -26.58
C THR A 2 -9.37 -1.20 -25.13
N ASP A 3 -10.16 -0.64 -24.20
CA ASP A 3 -10.25 -1.24 -22.84
C ASP A 3 -10.94 -2.61 -22.93
N VAL A 4 -10.66 -3.50 -21.98
CA VAL A 4 -11.30 -4.83 -21.91
C VAL A 4 -12.74 -4.72 -21.39
N PHE A 5 -13.10 -3.59 -20.79
CA PHE A 5 -14.41 -3.30 -20.22
C PHE A 5 -15.06 -2.08 -20.90
N SER A 6 -16.40 -2.06 -20.98
CA SER A 6 -17.12 -0.84 -21.37
C SER A 6 -16.82 0.32 -20.39
N LYS A 7 -17.11 1.56 -20.80
CA LYS A 7 -16.85 2.75 -19.97
C LYS A 7 -17.66 2.70 -18.66
N GLU A 8 -18.89 2.22 -18.75
CA GLU A 8 -19.85 2.03 -17.66
C GLU A 8 -19.34 0.95 -16.71
N LYS A 9 -18.98 -0.22 -17.25
CA LYS A 9 -18.43 -1.33 -16.45
C LYS A 9 -17.12 -0.95 -15.78
N ARG A 10 -16.30 -0.14 -16.46
CA ARG A 10 -15.04 0.37 -15.91
C ARG A 10 -15.29 1.40 -14.80
N SER A 11 -16.33 2.23 -14.90
CA SER A 11 -16.77 3.15 -13.84
C SER A 11 -17.25 2.38 -12.60
N GLU A 12 -18.09 1.36 -12.79
CA GLU A 12 -18.59 0.47 -11.72
C GLU A 12 -17.46 -0.28 -11.00
N ILE A 13 -16.45 -0.77 -11.74
CA ILE A 13 -15.26 -1.38 -11.14
C ILE A 13 -14.47 -0.36 -10.33
N MET A 14 -14.27 0.85 -10.86
CA MET A 14 -13.49 1.89 -10.19
C MET A 14 -14.17 2.43 -8.91
N SER A 15 -15.51 2.55 -8.88
CA SER A 15 -16.24 3.00 -7.68
C SER A 15 -16.19 1.99 -6.53
N LYS A 16 -16.01 0.70 -6.83
CA LYS A 16 -15.82 -0.38 -5.84
C LYS A 16 -14.41 -0.43 -5.23
N ILE A 17 -13.43 0.28 -5.82
CA ILE A 17 -12.06 0.33 -5.32
C ILE A 17 -11.96 1.40 -4.23
N ARG A 18 -12.00 0.96 -2.96
CA ARG A 18 -11.82 1.84 -1.80
C ARG A 18 -10.37 2.33 -1.70
N SER A 19 -10.21 3.60 -1.32
CA SER A 19 -8.90 4.26 -1.11
C SER A 19 -8.33 4.10 0.31
N LYS A 20 -9.12 3.52 1.21
CA LYS A 20 -8.80 3.26 2.62
C LYS A 20 -9.66 2.11 3.14
N ASP A 21 -9.33 1.59 4.31
CA ASP A 21 -10.01 0.49 4.98
C ASP A 21 -10.17 -0.74 4.05
N SER A 22 -9.11 -1.06 3.28
CA SER A 22 -9.07 -2.28 2.49
C SER A 22 -9.08 -3.51 3.38
N ILE A 23 -9.47 -4.67 2.82
CA ILE A 23 -9.49 -5.94 3.57
C ILE A 23 -8.08 -6.26 4.13
N ALA A 24 -7.00 -5.88 3.44
CA ALA A 24 -5.64 -6.10 3.92
C ALA A 24 -5.32 -5.21 5.13
N GLU A 25 -5.60 -3.90 5.06
CA GLU A 25 -5.47 -2.98 6.19
C GLU A 25 -6.27 -3.44 7.41
N LEU A 26 -7.55 -3.79 7.23
CA LEU A 26 -8.43 -4.22 8.32
C LEU A 26 -7.91 -5.48 9.02
N ILE A 27 -7.30 -6.43 8.29
CA ILE A 27 -6.64 -7.60 8.86
C ILE A 27 -5.44 -7.17 9.73
N VAL A 28 -4.56 -6.30 9.23
CA VAL A 28 -3.40 -5.82 9.98
C VAL A 28 -3.82 -5.01 11.21
N PHE A 29 -4.80 -4.11 11.06
CA PHE A 29 -5.32 -3.30 12.16
C PHE A 29 -5.94 -4.15 13.27
N ARG A 30 -6.67 -5.22 12.91
CA ARG A 30 -7.25 -6.16 13.90
C ARG A 30 -6.15 -6.95 14.60
N PHE A 31 -5.14 -7.41 13.87
CA PHE A 31 -3.99 -8.11 14.44
C PHE A 31 -3.23 -7.21 15.43
N LEU A 32 -2.77 -6.03 15.01
CA LEU A 32 -2.00 -5.12 15.89
C LEU A 32 -2.77 -4.72 17.15
N ARG A 33 -4.09 -4.52 17.06
CA ARG A 33 -4.95 -4.28 18.22
C ARG A 33 -5.02 -5.48 19.17
N LYS A 34 -5.08 -6.72 18.64
CA LYS A 34 -5.05 -7.95 19.44
C LYS A 34 -3.71 -8.09 20.18
N GLU A 35 -2.62 -7.70 19.55
CA GLU A 35 -1.26 -7.69 20.13
C GLU A 35 -1.02 -6.50 21.10
N GLY A 36 -2.04 -5.69 21.42
CA GLY A 36 -1.93 -4.54 22.33
C GLY A 36 -1.16 -3.34 21.77
N ILE A 37 -0.89 -3.30 20.46
CA ILE A 37 -0.05 -2.26 19.84
C ILE A 37 -0.92 -1.06 19.47
N TYR A 38 -0.58 0.09 20.05
CA TYR A 38 -1.18 1.39 19.71
C TYR A 38 -0.49 2.00 18.49
N PHE A 39 -1.29 2.43 17.52
CA PHE A 39 -0.82 3.04 16.27
C PHE A 39 -1.85 4.05 15.73
N GLN A 40 -1.36 5.02 14.97
CA GLN A 40 -2.20 5.95 14.22
C GLN A 40 -2.56 5.33 12.87
N LYS A 41 -3.86 5.35 12.53
CA LYS A 41 -4.36 4.94 11.21
C LYS A 41 -4.31 6.10 10.23
N HIS A 42 -3.98 5.84 8.97
CA HIS A 42 -4.04 6.80 7.85
C HIS A 42 -3.49 8.18 8.21
N TYR A 43 -2.27 8.21 8.75
CA TYR A 43 -1.79 9.35 9.54
C TYR A 43 -1.50 10.57 8.66
N GLY A 44 -2.51 11.42 8.52
CA GLY A 44 -2.54 12.54 7.57
C GLY A 44 -1.51 13.65 7.79
N LYS A 45 -0.87 13.70 8.97
CA LYS A 45 0.20 14.66 9.29
C LYS A 45 1.57 14.26 8.71
N VAL A 46 1.68 13.08 8.09
CA VAL A 46 2.92 12.54 7.52
C VAL A 46 2.78 12.37 6.00
N ILE A 47 3.83 12.75 5.28
CA ILE A 47 3.85 12.70 3.81
C ILE A 47 3.63 11.26 3.30
N GLY A 48 2.83 11.13 2.25
CA GLY A 48 2.35 9.84 1.75
C GLY A 48 1.17 9.24 2.52
N LYS A 49 0.80 9.77 3.70
CA LYS A 49 -0.33 9.29 4.53
C LYS A 49 -0.28 7.77 4.81
N PRO A 50 0.74 7.28 5.55
CA PRO A 50 0.89 5.85 5.83
C PRO A 50 -0.35 5.26 6.52
N ASP A 51 -0.68 4.02 6.15
CA ASP A 51 -1.81 3.27 6.73
C ASP A 51 -1.65 3.09 8.23
N ILE A 52 -0.41 2.88 8.68
CA ILE A 52 -0.03 2.70 10.08
C ILE A 52 1.17 3.58 10.38
N ALA A 53 1.08 4.42 11.41
CA ALA A 53 2.21 5.19 11.92
C ALA A 53 2.36 5.07 13.45
N LEU A 54 3.60 5.00 13.91
CA LEU A 54 3.98 5.29 15.30
C LEU A 54 4.85 6.56 15.29
N PRO A 55 4.27 7.76 15.47
CA PRO A 55 5.01 9.01 15.37
C PRO A 55 6.13 9.14 16.41
N SER A 56 5.93 8.64 17.62
CA SER A 56 6.94 8.62 18.69
C SER A 56 8.21 7.83 18.33
N LYS A 57 8.06 6.76 17.53
CA LYS A 57 9.19 5.95 17.02
C LYS A 57 9.63 6.36 15.61
N LYS A 58 8.98 7.36 14.98
CA LYS A 58 9.11 7.70 13.55
C LYS A 58 8.98 6.48 12.62
N LYS A 59 8.04 5.58 12.87
CA LYS A 59 7.81 4.38 12.05
C LYS A 59 6.54 4.49 11.20
N ALA A 60 6.66 4.20 9.91
CA ALA A 60 5.56 4.21 8.96
C ALA A 60 5.47 2.87 8.21
N VAL A 61 4.25 2.32 8.10
CA VAL A 61 3.94 1.15 7.27
C VAL A 61 2.94 1.55 6.19
N PHE A 62 3.23 1.12 4.96
CA PHE A 62 2.33 1.23 3.80
C PHE A 62 1.90 -0.17 3.34
N ILE A 63 0.62 -0.33 3.03
CA ILE A 63 0.00 -1.56 2.54
C ILE A 63 -0.36 -1.36 1.06
N ASP A 64 0.62 -1.58 0.20
CA ASP A 64 0.56 -1.21 -1.22
C ASP A 64 -0.24 -2.24 -2.05
N GLY A 65 -1.13 -1.74 -2.90
CA GLY A 65 -1.83 -2.52 -3.92
C GLY A 65 -0.93 -2.89 -5.11
N GLU A 66 -0.79 -4.19 -5.43
CA GLU A 66 0.09 -4.68 -6.51
C GLU A 66 -0.08 -4.02 -7.87
N PHE A 67 -1.30 -3.64 -8.23
CA PHE A 67 -1.60 -2.99 -9.50
C PHE A 67 -1.20 -1.50 -9.47
N TRP A 68 -1.57 -0.78 -8.41
CA TRP A 68 -1.46 0.67 -8.33
C TRP A 68 -0.04 1.17 -8.09
N HIS A 69 0.77 0.43 -7.32
CA HIS A 69 2.16 0.76 -7.03
C HIS A 69 3.14 -0.08 -7.88
N GLY A 70 2.62 -0.79 -8.90
CA GLY A 70 3.43 -1.39 -9.96
C GLY A 70 4.34 -2.52 -9.52
N ARG A 71 3.83 -3.47 -8.73
CA ARG A 71 4.56 -4.73 -8.51
C ARG A 71 4.80 -5.41 -9.86
N ASP A 72 6.06 -5.75 -10.11
CA ASP A 72 6.55 -6.31 -11.38
C ASP A 72 6.24 -5.42 -12.61
N PHE A 73 6.20 -4.08 -12.43
CA PHE A 73 5.83 -3.13 -13.50
C PHE A 73 6.62 -3.31 -14.79
N GLU A 74 7.95 -3.49 -14.73
CA GLU A 74 8.78 -3.69 -15.93
C GLU A 74 8.36 -4.90 -16.76
N LYS A 75 7.89 -5.98 -16.13
CA LYS A 75 7.38 -7.20 -16.80
C LYS A 75 5.94 -7.04 -17.31
N ARG A 76 5.19 -6.05 -16.77
CA ARG A 76 3.76 -5.85 -17.02
C ARG A 76 3.44 -4.65 -17.92
N LYS A 77 4.33 -3.65 -18.01
CA LYS A 77 4.11 -2.36 -18.72
C LYS A 77 3.76 -2.53 -20.21
N ASN A 78 4.24 -3.60 -20.83
CA ASN A 78 3.97 -3.95 -22.24
C ASN A 78 2.62 -4.68 -22.42
N LYS A 79 2.07 -5.27 -21.35
CA LYS A 79 0.77 -5.97 -21.34
C LYS A 79 -0.39 -5.08 -20.84
N LEU A 80 -0.13 -3.81 -20.52
CA LEU A 80 -1.18 -2.86 -20.14
C LEU A 80 -1.87 -2.31 -21.41
N PRO A 81 -3.21 -2.43 -21.54
CA PRO A 81 -3.91 -2.16 -22.81
C PRO A 81 -3.97 -0.67 -23.20
N LYS A 82 -3.63 0.25 -22.29
CA LYS A 82 -3.61 1.70 -22.56
C LYS A 82 -2.36 2.35 -21.98
N ILE A 83 -1.79 3.28 -22.75
CA ILE A 83 -0.70 4.18 -22.33
C ILE A 83 -1.05 4.89 -21.01
N TYR A 84 -2.29 5.37 -20.86
CA TYR A 84 -2.83 5.93 -19.61
C TYR A 84 -2.55 5.06 -18.36
N TRP A 85 -2.70 3.74 -18.43
CA TRP A 85 -2.45 2.86 -17.28
C TRP A 85 -0.95 2.73 -16.98
N ARG A 86 -0.11 2.71 -18.02
CA ARG A 86 1.36 2.71 -17.89
C ARG A 86 1.83 3.98 -17.19
N ASP A 87 1.39 5.14 -17.67
CA ASP A 87 1.85 6.45 -17.17
C ASP A 87 1.31 6.74 -15.77
N LYS A 88 0.06 6.33 -15.49
CA LYS A 88 -0.53 6.43 -14.15
C LYS A 88 0.23 5.61 -13.11
N ILE A 89 0.59 4.35 -13.44
CA ILE A 89 1.36 3.49 -12.53
C ILE A 89 2.80 3.99 -12.40
N ALA A 90 3.44 4.43 -13.48
CA ALA A 90 4.77 5.05 -13.43
C ALA A 90 4.78 6.33 -12.57
N GLY A 91 3.74 7.16 -12.67
CA GLY A 91 3.54 8.34 -11.84
C GLY A 91 3.36 8.00 -10.36
N ASN A 92 2.61 6.95 -10.03
CA ASN A 92 2.49 6.44 -8.66
C ASN A 92 3.84 5.97 -8.12
N ILE A 93 4.58 5.14 -8.86
CA ILE A 93 5.94 4.68 -8.48
C ILE A 93 6.87 5.88 -8.24
N LYS A 94 6.80 6.93 -9.08
CA LYS A 94 7.61 8.15 -8.91
C LYS A 94 7.25 8.88 -7.61
N LYS A 95 5.95 8.99 -7.29
CA LYS A 95 5.45 9.57 -6.02
C LYS A 95 5.89 8.74 -4.80
N ASP A 96 5.75 7.42 -4.85
CA ASP A 96 6.21 6.53 -3.77
C ASP A 96 7.71 6.67 -3.50
N ARG A 97 8.52 6.79 -4.56
CA ARG A 97 9.97 7.04 -4.45
C ARG A 97 10.29 8.44 -3.91
N ALA A 98 9.44 9.44 -4.09
CA ALA A 98 9.60 10.78 -3.52
C ALA A 98 9.27 10.76 -2.02
N VAL A 99 8.06 10.29 -1.68
CA VAL A 99 7.60 10.06 -0.30
C VAL A 99 8.65 9.28 0.51
N ASN A 100 9.16 8.16 -0.03
CA ASN A 100 10.15 7.35 0.68
C ASN A 100 11.48 8.07 0.91
N ARG A 101 11.87 9.02 0.06
CA ARG A 101 13.07 9.85 0.24
C ARG A 101 12.84 10.94 1.29
N GLU A 102 11.70 11.60 1.26
CA GLU A 102 11.34 12.66 2.20
C GLU A 102 11.15 12.12 3.62
N LEU A 103 10.44 11.00 3.77
CA LEU A 103 10.32 10.29 5.05
C LEU A 103 11.68 9.91 5.63
N LYS A 104 12.58 9.34 4.83
CA LYS A 104 13.96 9.03 5.27
C LYS A 104 14.71 10.28 5.72
N LYS A 105 14.62 11.40 4.99
CA LYS A 105 15.23 12.69 5.38
C LYS A 105 14.68 13.20 6.72
N LEU A 106 13.40 12.99 7.00
CA LEU A 106 12.76 13.35 8.28
C LEU A 106 13.08 12.36 9.42
N GLY A 107 13.92 11.36 9.17
CA GLY A 107 14.33 10.33 10.12
C GLY A 107 13.29 9.22 10.31
N TRP A 108 12.37 9.01 9.36
CA TRP A 108 11.39 7.93 9.44
C TRP A 108 11.92 6.61 8.88
N GLN A 109 11.70 5.55 9.64
CA GLN A 109 11.82 4.18 9.16
C GLN A 109 10.53 3.78 8.43
N ILE A 110 10.67 3.06 7.31
CA ILE A 110 9.59 2.80 6.37
C ILE A 110 9.54 1.32 6.04
N LEU A 111 8.37 0.69 6.23
CA LEU A 111 8.08 -0.65 5.76
C LEU A 111 6.97 -0.59 4.70
N ARG A 112 7.20 -1.17 3.53
CA ARG A 112 6.18 -1.33 2.48
C ARG A 112 5.85 -2.80 2.32
N ILE A 113 4.56 -3.15 2.40
CA ILE A 113 4.04 -4.52 2.32
C ILE A 113 3.00 -4.60 1.21
N TRP A 114 3.13 -5.59 0.33
CA TRP A 114 2.14 -5.86 -0.71
C TRP A 114 0.88 -6.51 -0.15
N GLU A 115 -0.30 -6.01 -0.51
CA GLU A 115 -1.58 -6.50 0.04
C GLU A 115 -1.81 -8.01 -0.15
N ARG A 116 -1.35 -8.62 -1.26
CA ARG A 116 -1.50 -10.06 -1.50
C ARG A 116 -0.80 -10.89 -0.42
N LYS A 117 0.31 -10.41 0.15
CA LYS A 117 1.01 -11.13 1.24
C LYS A 117 0.13 -11.26 2.49
N ILE A 118 -0.71 -10.27 2.75
CA ILE A 118 -1.70 -10.27 3.85
C ILE A 118 -2.94 -11.08 3.44
N LYS A 119 -3.43 -10.95 2.21
CA LYS A 119 -4.62 -11.66 1.73
C LYS A 119 -4.39 -13.18 1.65
N THR A 120 -3.24 -13.65 1.18
CA THR A 120 -2.88 -15.08 1.07
C THR A 120 -2.58 -15.72 2.43
N LYS A 121 -3.37 -16.73 2.85
CA LYS A 121 -3.23 -17.42 4.14
C LYS A 121 -1.79 -17.84 4.47
N LYS A 122 -1.11 -18.57 3.55
CA LYS A 122 0.26 -19.10 3.73
C LYS A 122 1.32 -18.03 4.08
N THR A 123 1.15 -16.79 3.63
CA THR A 123 2.11 -15.70 3.87
C THR A 123 1.63 -14.69 4.91
N ARG A 124 0.36 -14.78 5.34
CA ARG A 124 -0.30 -13.77 6.18
C ARG A 124 0.40 -13.63 7.52
N GLU A 125 0.55 -14.74 8.23
CA GLU A 125 1.10 -14.79 9.59
C GLU A 125 2.53 -14.23 9.65
N GLN A 126 3.43 -14.75 8.82
CA GLN A 126 4.80 -14.22 8.69
C GLN A 126 4.83 -12.72 8.32
N THR A 127 3.87 -12.25 7.54
CA THR A 127 3.78 -10.83 7.15
C THR A 127 3.27 -9.96 8.31
N LEU A 128 2.28 -10.44 9.07
CA LEU A 128 1.77 -9.77 10.27
C LEU A 128 2.85 -9.68 11.35
N GLU A 129 3.55 -10.78 11.60
CA GLU A 129 4.64 -10.86 12.57
C GLU A 129 5.81 -9.92 12.17
N ARG A 130 6.16 -9.87 10.87
CA ARG A 130 7.13 -8.88 10.36
C ARG A 130 6.68 -7.44 10.58
N ILE A 131 5.37 -7.13 10.43
CA ILE A 131 4.84 -5.79 10.70
C ILE A 131 4.95 -5.47 12.19
N LYS A 132 4.55 -6.39 13.08
CA LYS A 132 4.71 -6.24 14.54
C LYS A 132 6.16 -5.95 14.91
N ASN A 133 7.08 -6.81 14.49
CA ASN A 133 8.49 -6.68 14.86
C ASN A 133 9.11 -5.38 14.34
N PHE A 134 8.79 -4.96 13.10
CA PHE A 134 9.20 -3.65 12.60
C PHE A 134 8.66 -2.48 13.43
N LEU A 135 7.44 -2.55 13.97
CA LEU A 135 6.87 -1.47 14.78
C LEU A 135 7.44 -1.44 16.21
N LEU A 136 7.77 -2.60 16.77
CA LEU A 136 8.32 -2.73 18.12
C LEU A 136 9.82 -2.40 18.17
N TYR A 137 10.62 -3.02 17.29
CA TYR A 137 12.09 -2.95 17.24
C TYR A 137 12.56 -2.12 16.05
#